data_AF-A0A1G2WE94-F1
#
_entry.id   AF-A0A1G2WE94-F1
#
_cell.length_a   1.000
_cell.length_b   1.000
_cell.length_c   1.000
_cell.angle_alpha   90.00
_cell.angle_beta   90.00
_cell.angle_gamma   90.00
#
_symmetry.space_group_name_H-M   'P 1'
#
loop_
_entity.id
_entity.type
_entity.pdbx_description
1 polymer ?
#
loop_
_entity_poly.entity_id
_entity_poly.type
_entity_poly.pdbx_seq_one_letter_code
_entity_poly.pdbx_strand_id
1 'polypeptide(L)'
;MKNYSPLFHTLYDEQDPVGKLGRGTHYSILGAVQWVDKRKKLLPLPGIQRFAVIWDEDHDERVIDVAERAYMRGIFAPVLYLSERKAFLTAVVDKEFYEIIQGDWVSHNMAWEEICTNVRGDQFNFELHVADSDVGIIMDSDDKVATYLKNIDNLWNLGFNQYVQPRKEGESLIVPPLPQSPPSPFPPTFFK
;
A
#
# COMPACT_ATOMS: atom_id res chain seq x y z
N MET A 1 -1.01 20.02 -3.92
CA MET A 1 -1.40 18.60 -3.85
C MET A 1 -1.72 18.31 -2.40
N LYS A 2 -2.88 17.69 -2.11
CA LYS A 2 -3.30 17.37 -0.75
C LYS A 2 -2.31 16.39 -0.11
N ASN A 3 -2.12 16.48 1.20
CA ASN A 3 -1.33 15.54 1.96
C ASN A 3 -2.26 14.72 2.85
N TYR A 4 -2.44 13.45 2.52
CA TYR A 4 -3.31 12.53 3.25
C TYR A 4 -2.64 11.89 4.46
N SER A 5 -1.32 11.70 4.42
CA SER A 5 -0.61 10.82 5.35
C SER A 5 0.82 11.30 5.59
N PRO A 6 1.30 11.31 6.84
CA PRO A 6 2.74 11.45 7.12
C PRO A 6 3.60 10.28 6.62
N LEU A 7 3.01 9.09 6.39
CA LEU A 7 3.71 7.87 5.98
C LEU A 7 3.73 7.67 4.46
N PHE A 8 2.70 8.16 3.77
CA PHE A 8 2.54 8.02 2.32
C PHE A 8 2.67 9.36 1.62
N HIS A 9 3.49 9.40 0.56
CA HIS A 9 3.55 10.54 -0.33
C HIS A 9 2.41 10.48 -1.34
N THR A 10 1.61 11.56 -1.40
CA THR A 10 0.57 11.72 -2.43
C THR A 10 1.23 12.10 -3.76
N LEU A 11 1.17 11.18 -4.72
CA LEU A 11 1.74 11.34 -6.08
C LEU A 11 0.74 11.99 -7.03
N TYR A 12 -0.54 11.72 -6.84
CA TYR A 12 -1.64 12.28 -7.59
C TYR A 12 -2.90 12.29 -6.75
N ASP A 13 -3.75 13.29 -7.00
CA ASP A 13 -4.98 13.47 -6.28
C ASP A 13 -6.04 14.07 -7.21
N GLU A 14 -6.93 13.21 -7.70
CA GLU A 14 -8.08 13.63 -8.51
C GLU A 14 -9.08 14.33 -7.60
N GLN A 15 -9.25 15.64 -7.76
CA GLN A 15 -10.10 16.42 -6.85
C GLN A 15 -11.60 16.12 -7.01
N ASP A 16 -12.01 15.71 -8.21
CA ASP A 16 -13.39 15.51 -8.58
C ASP A 16 -13.52 14.39 -9.61
N PRO A 17 -14.62 13.62 -9.59
CA PRO A 17 -14.86 12.53 -10.54
C PRO A 17 -14.90 13.01 -11.99
N VAL A 18 -14.14 12.32 -12.84
CA VAL A 18 -14.20 12.52 -14.29
C VAL A 18 -15.26 11.61 -14.92
N GLY A 19 -16.34 12.21 -15.43
CA GLY A 19 -17.40 11.48 -16.12
C GLY A 19 -18.48 10.93 -15.19
N LYS A 20 -18.96 9.71 -15.46
CA LYS A 20 -20.14 9.11 -14.78
C LYS A 20 -19.90 7.67 -14.35
N LEU A 21 -18.68 7.34 -13.94
CA LEU A 21 -18.38 6.03 -13.38
C LEU A 21 -18.80 6.00 -11.90
N GLY A 22 -19.54 4.95 -11.52
CA GLY A 22 -20.02 4.81 -10.14
C GLY A 22 -20.89 6.00 -9.69
N ARG A 23 -20.76 6.37 -8.42
CA ARG A 23 -21.45 7.52 -7.83
C ARG A 23 -20.42 8.57 -7.39
N GLY A 24 -19.77 9.19 -8.37
CA GLY A 24 -18.71 10.17 -8.08
C GLY A 24 -17.35 9.53 -7.83
N THR A 25 -17.08 8.40 -8.49
CA THR A 25 -15.81 7.70 -8.37
C THR A 25 -14.65 8.53 -8.90
N HIS A 26 -13.61 8.65 -8.08
CA HIS A 26 -12.33 9.27 -8.41
C HIS A 26 -11.23 8.55 -7.62
N TYR A 27 -9.97 8.99 -7.72
CA TYR A 27 -8.86 8.29 -7.06
C TYR A 27 -7.69 9.20 -6.72
N SER A 28 -6.95 8.80 -5.69
CA SER A 28 -5.63 9.37 -5.38
C SER A 28 -4.59 8.25 -5.47
N ILE A 29 -3.36 8.63 -5.84
CA ILE A 29 -2.22 7.73 -5.89
C ILE A 29 -1.28 8.08 -4.76
N LEU A 30 -0.97 7.08 -3.94
CA LEU A 30 -0.11 7.21 -2.80
C LEU A 30 1.08 6.25 -2.95
N GLY A 31 2.22 6.66 -2.40
CA GLY A 31 3.43 5.85 -2.43
C GLY A 31 4.21 5.90 -1.13
N ALA A 32 4.84 4.79 -0.78
CA ALA A 32 5.78 4.69 0.34
C ALA A 32 6.99 3.84 -0.02
N VAL A 33 8.08 4.06 0.72
CA VAL A 33 9.25 3.19 0.66
C VAL A 33 8.85 1.80 1.15
N GLN A 34 9.30 0.75 0.47
CA GLN A 34 9.02 -0.62 0.86
C GLN A 34 10.31 -1.43 0.91
N TRP A 35 10.54 -2.06 2.06
CA TRP A 35 11.74 -2.87 2.32
C TRP A 35 11.45 -4.36 2.27
N VAL A 36 10.18 -4.76 2.23
CA VAL A 36 9.83 -6.18 2.12
C VAL A 36 9.30 -6.50 0.73
N ASP A 37 9.71 -7.65 0.20
CA ASP A 37 9.13 -8.18 -1.02
C ASP A 37 7.72 -8.77 -0.76
N LYS A 38 7.07 -9.20 -1.85
CA LYS A 38 5.81 -9.96 -1.82
C LYS A 38 5.84 -11.22 -0.95
N ARG A 39 7.01 -11.73 -0.55
CA ARG A 39 7.16 -12.88 0.36
C ARG A 39 7.40 -12.46 1.81
N LYS A 40 7.24 -11.18 2.13
CA LYS A 40 7.60 -10.57 3.43
C LYS A 40 9.10 -10.73 3.76
N LYS A 41 9.95 -10.94 2.76
CA LYS A 41 11.40 -11.00 2.95
C LYS A 41 12.00 -9.62 2.81
N LEU A 42 12.94 -9.32 3.70
CA LEU A 42 13.69 -8.07 3.63
C LEU A 42 14.50 -8.04 2.32
N LEU A 43 14.33 -6.96 1.58
CA LEU A 43 15.06 -6.66 0.37
C LEU A 43 16.41 -6.01 0.72
N PRO A 44 17.47 -6.28 -0.05
CA PRO A 44 18.77 -5.65 0.14
C PRO A 44 18.75 -4.15 -0.19
N LEU A 45 17.83 -3.72 -1.05
CA LEU A 45 17.58 -2.33 -1.42
C LEU A 45 16.06 -2.08 -1.41
N PRO A 46 15.61 -0.92 -0.94
CA PRO A 46 14.19 -0.61 -0.91
C PRO A 46 13.66 -0.35 -2.32
N GLY A 47 12.36 -0.61 -2.50
CA GLY A 47 11.58 -0.10 -3.60
C GLY A 47 10.55 0.92 -3.15
N ILE A 48 9.64 1.26 -4.05
CA ILE A 48 8.48 2.10 -3.80
C ILE A 48 7.23 1.25 -4.01
N GLN A 49 6.43 1.10 -2.97
CA GLN A 49 5.05 0.63 -3.11
C GLN A 49 4.20 1.80 -3.59
N ARG A 50 3.46 1.63 -4.68
CA ARG A 50 2.41 2.55 -5.12
C ARG A 50 1.06 1.85 -5.02
N PHE A 51 0.05 2.58 -4.59
CA PHE A 51 -1.32 2.08 -4.53
C PHE A 51 -2.30 3.21 -4.83
N ALA A 52 -3.45 2.83 -5.36
CA ALA A 52 -4.55 3.74 -5.58
C ALA A 52 -5.54 3.62 -4.42
N VAL A 53 -6.02 4.76 -3.94
CA VAL A 53 -7.23 4.82 -3.12
C VAL A 53 -8.36 5.25 -4.03
N ILE A 54 -9.36 4.40 -4.17
CA ILE A 54 -10.56 4.63 -4.95
C ILE A 54 -11.62 5.22 -4.02
N TRP A 55 -11.99 6.47 -4.31
CA TRP A 55 -12.98 7.21 -3.56
C TRP A 55 -14.36 7.02 -4.19
N ASP A 56 -15.39 7.04 -3.37
CA ASP A 56 -16.77 7.22 -3.80
C ASP A 56 -17.24 8.67 -3.52
N GLU A 57 -18.55 8.91 -3.43
CA GLU A 57 -19.11 10.24 -3.23
C GLU A 57 -18.68 10.97 -1.94
N ASP A 58 -18.34 10.25 -0.88
CA ASP A 58 -18.13 10.86 0.44
C ASP A 58 -16.65 11.09 0.78
N HIS A 59 -15.76 10.49 -0.01
CA HIS A 59 -14.31 10.61 0.13
C HIS A 59 -13.85 10.30 1.57
N ASP A 60 -14.28 9.16 2.12
CA ASP A 60 -13.95 8.78 3.49
C ASP A 60 -12.44 8.57 3.73
N GLU A 61 -11.78 9.61 4.25
CA GLU A 61 -10.35 9.60 4.55
C GLU A 61 -9.93 8.61 5.64
N ARG A 62 -10.88 7.99 6.38
CA ARG A 62 -10.56 6.94 7.36
C ARG A 62 -9.85 5.74 6.72
N VAL A 63 -10.02 5.52 5.42
CA VAL A 63 -9.25 4.54 4.64
C VAL A 63 -7.74 4.73 4.82
N ILE A 64 -7.29 5.99 4.90
CA ILE A 64 -5.87 6.31 5.06
C ILE A 64 -5.37 5.88 6.44
N ASP A 65 -6.15 6.08 7.50
CA ASP A 65 -5.79 5.62 8.85
C ASP A 65 -5.57 4.09 8.87
N VAL A 66 -6.42 3.34 8.17
CA VAL A 66 -6.26 1.88 8.08
C VAL A 66 -5.03 1.50 7.24
N ALA A 67 -4.80 2.19 6.12
CA ALA A 67 -3.60 2.01 5.30
C ALA A 67 -2.31 2.22 6.13
N GLU A 68 -2.27 3.27 6.95
CA GLU A 68 -1.13 3.54 7.84
C GLU A 68 -0.94 2.44 8.88
N ARG A 69 -2.03 1.97 9.51
CA ARG A 69 -1.98 0.85 10.47
C ARG A 69 -1.44 -0.42 9.81
N ALA A 70 -1.91 -0.76 8.62
CA ALA A 70 -1.43 -1.91 7.85
C ALA A 70 0.05 -1.78 7.51
N TYR A 71 0.49 -0.60 7.07
CA TYR A 71 1.87 -0.32 6.75
C TYR A 71 2.78 -0.43 7.96
N MET A 72 2.40 0.18 9.09
CA MET A 72 3.15 0.12 10.35
C MET A 72 3.17 -1.28 10.98
N ARG A 73 2.18 -2.13 10.70
CA ARG A 73 2.18 -3.55 11.10
C ARG A 73 2.95 -4.47 10.14
N GLY A 74 3.43 -3.96 9.01
CA GLY A 74 4.11 -4.78 7.99
C GLY A 74 3.18 -5.76 7.27
N ILE A 75 1.88 -5.46 7.19
CA ILE A 75 0.87 -6.28 6.51
C ILE A 75 0.28 -5.61 5.26
N PHE A 76 0.78 -4.46 4.84
CA PHE A 76 0.34 -3.71 3.64
C PHE A 76 0.70 -4.38 2.29
N ALA A 77 1.07 -5.67 2.29
CA ALA A 77 1.74 -6.35 1.19
C ALA A 77 1.02 -6.19 -0.17
N PRO A 78 1.74 -6.16 -1.31
CA PRO A 78 1.54 -5.15 -2.34
C PRO A 78 0.07 -4.88 -2.66
N VAL A 79 -0.49 -3.91 -1.94
CA VAL A 79 -1.85 -3.42 -2.19
C VAL A 79 -1.83 -2.61 -3.47
N LEU A 80 -2.67 -2.97 -4.42
CA LEU A 80 -2.89 -2.23 -5.65
C LEU A 80 -3.96 -1.17 -5.44
N TYR A 81 -5.09 -1.57 -4.84
CA TYR A 81 -6.24 -0.70 -4.61
C TYR A 81 -6.73 -0.80 -3.18
N LEU A 82 -7.10 0.34 -2.60
CA LEU A 82 -7.96 0.44 -1.42
C LEU A 82 -9.25 1.17 -1.81
N SER A 83 -10.37 0.78 -1.22
CA SER A 83 -11.65 1.45 -1.42
C SER A 83 -12.50 1.31 -0.18
N GLU A 84 -13.25 2.36 0.16
CA GLU A 84 -14.40 2.27 1.05
C GLU A 84 -15.66 2.25 0.19
N ARG A 85 -16.61 1.38 0.55
CA ARG A 85 -17.98 1.46 0.05
C ARG A 85 -18.93 0.72 1.00
N LYS A 86 -20.04 1.36 1.37
CA LYS A 86 -21.11 0.75 2.20
C LYS A 86 -20.61 0.16 3.52
N ALA A 87 -19.70 0.86 4.21
CA ALA A 87 -19.06 0.42 5.44
C ALA A 87 -18.13 -0.80 5.27
N PHE A 88 -17.71 -1.11 4.04
CA PHE A 88 -16.66 -2.08 3.75
C PHE A 88 -15.41 -1.36 3.27
N LEU A 89 -14.29 -1.64 3.92
CA LEU A 89 -12.97 -1.39 3.37
C LEU A 89 -12.56 -2.61 2.54
N THR A 90 -12.31 -2.40 1.26
CA THR A 90 -11.78 -3.41 0.35
C THR A 90 -10.30 -3.13 0.08
N ALA A 91 -9.47 -4.14 0.26
CA ALA A 91 -8.09 -4.16 -0.23
C ALA A 91 -7.95 -5.15 -1.38
N VAL A 92 -7.36 -4.71 -2.48
CA VAL A 92 -7.05 -5.55 -3.63
C VAL A 92 -5.54 -5.68 -3.74
N VAL A 93 -5.04 -6.92 -3.71
CA VAL A 93 -3.61 -7.22 -3.76
C VAL A 93 -3.22 -7.86 -5.10
N ASP A 94 -1.94 -7.78 -5.40
CA ASP A 94 -1.36 -8.44 -6.57
C ASP A 94 -1.56 -9.96 -6.56
N LYS A 95 -1.77 -10.55 -7.75
CA LYS A 95 -2.01 -11.99 -7.91
C LYS A 95 -0.80 -12.84 -7.53
N GLU A 96 0.41 -12.39 -7.89
CA GLU A 96 1.63 -13.11 -7.54
C GLU A 96 1.85 -13.09 -6.03
N PHE A 97 1.48 -12.01 -5.36
CA PHE A 97 1.45 -11.96 -3.89
C PHE A 97 0.49 -13.00 -3.30
N TYR A 98 -0.74 -13.10 -3.81
CA TYR A 98 -1.70 -14.11 -3.35
C TYR A 98 -1.16 -15.54 -3.48
N GLU A 99 -0.59 -15.88 -4.64
CA GLU A 99 -0.01 -17.21 -4.92
C GLU A 99 1.10 -17.58 -3.92
N ILE A 100 1.82 -16.59 -3.41
CA ILE A 100 2.90 -16.76 -2.44
C ILE A 100 2.38 -16.98 -1.02
N ILE A 101 1.34 -16.25 -0.62
CA ILE A 101 0.83 -16.27 0.75
C ILE A 101 -0.41 -17.15 0.94
N GLN A 102 -0.75 -17.98 -0.04
CA GLN A 102 -1.97 -18.80 -0.03
C GLN A 102 -2.17 -19.59 1.28
N GLY A 103 -1.08 -20.11 1.87
CA GLY A 103 -1.12 -20.83 3.15
C GLY A 103 -1.40 -19.94 4.38
N ASP A 104 -1.08 -18.65 4.30
CA ASP A 104 -1.25 -17.66 5.37
C ASP A 104 -2.41 -16.69 5.09
N TRP A 105 -3.17 -16.89 4.01
CA TRP A 105 -4.19 -15.95 3.52
C TRP A 105 -5.22 -15.59 4.59
N VAL A 106 -5.73 -16.60 5.30
CA VAL A 106 -6.72 -16.42 6.37
C VAL A 106 -6.16 -15.54 7.49
N SER A 107 -4.95 -15.84 7.97
CA SER A 107 -4.29 -15.05 9.01
C SER A 107 -3.97 -13.64 8.54
N HIS A 108 -3.65 -13.47 7.25
CA HIS A 108 -3.43 -12.15 6.67
C HIS A 108 -4.73 -11.33 6.62
N ASN A 109 -5.84 -11.93 6.21
CA ASN A 109 -7.16 -11.30 6.21
C ASN A 109 -7.60 -10.90 7.63
N MET A 110 -7.45 -11.79 8.62
CA MET A 110 -7.76 -11.48 10.01
C MET A 110 -6.93 -10.31 10.57
N ALA A 111 -5.66 -10.18 10.17
CA ALA A 111 -4.82 -9.07 10.58
C ALA A 111 -5.30 -7.73 10.02
N TRP A 112 -5.89 -7.73 8.82
CA TRP A 112 -6.55 -6.56 8.25
C TRP A 112 -7.89 -6.25 8.93
N GLU A 113 -8.72 -7.27 9.21
CA GLU A 113 -9.97 -7.09 9.97
C GLU A 113 -9.70 -6.43 11.32
N GLU A 114 -8.64 -6.84 12.03
CA GLU A 114 -8.28 -6.27 13.33
C GLU A 114 -8.00 -4.76 13.25
N ILE A 115 -7.25 -4.30 12.25
CA ILE A 115 -6.88 -2.88 12.11
C ILE A 115 -8.03 -2.00 11.60
N CYS A 116 -9.07 -2.61 11.01
CA CYS A 116 -10.30 -1.94 10.61
C CYS A 116 -11.23 -1.62 11.79
N THR A 117 -10.92 -2.11 13.00
CA THR A 117 -11.67 -1.78 14.22
C THR A 117 -11.21 -0.46 14.83
N ASN A 118 -12.15 0.26 15.48
CA ASN A 118 -11.89 1.51 16.19
C ASN A 118 -11.12 2.54 15.34
N VAL A 119 -11.58 2.75 14.11
CA VAL A 119 -11.06 3.77 13.20
C VAL A 119 -11.87 5.05 13.45
N ARG A 120 -11.24 5.99 14.17
CA ARG A 120 -11.88 7.24 14.64
C ARG A 120 -13.19 7.01 15.42
N GLY A 121 -13.25 5.93 16.20
CA GLY A 121 -14.43 5.58 17.02
C GLY A 121 -15.50 4.74 16.30
N ASP A 122 -15.24 4.32 15.07
CA ASP A 122 -16.13 3.45 14.27
C ASP A 122 -15.37 2.21 13.75
N GLN A 123 -15.95 1.43 12.85
CA GLN A 123 -15.30 0.28 12.22
C GLN A 123 -15.70 0.12 10.76
N PHE A 124 -14.79 -0.47 9.98
CA PHE A 124 -15.12 -1.03 8.67
C PHE A 124 -15.28 -2.54 8.79
N ASN A 125 -16.24 -3.11 8.06
CA ASN A 125 -16.09 -4.49 7.62
C ASN A 125 -14.94 -4.55 6.62
N PHE A 126 -14.28 -5.70 6.48
CA PHE A 126 -13.11 -5.80 5.64
C PHE A 126 -13.22 -6.95 4.65
N GLU A 127 -12.79 -6.69 3.42
CA GLU A 127 -12.64 -7.69 2.37
C GLU A 127 -11.27 -7.58 1.70
N LEU A 128 -10.58 -8.72 1.61
CA LEU A 128 -9.35 -8.85 0.86
C LEU A 128 -9.60 -9.62 -0.43
N HIS A 129 -9.22 -9.02 -1.54
CA HIS A 129 -9.41 -9.57 -2.88
C HIS A 129 -8.10 -9.63 -3.65
N VAL A 130 -8.08 -10.47 -4.68
CA VAL A 130 -6.95 -10.61 -5.59
C VAL A 130 -7.25 -9.85 -6.87
N ALA A 131 -6.25 -9.21 -7.48
CA ALA A 131 -6.42 -8.63 -8.81
C ALA A 131 -7.06 -9.64 -9.78
N ASP A 132 -7.92 -9.13 -10.67
CA ASP A 132 -8.77 -9.88 -11.61
C ASP A 132 -10.03 -10.55 -11.02
N SER A 133 -10.34 -10.40 -9.73
CA SER A 133 -11.66 -10.77 -9.19
C SER A 133 -12.70 -9.66 -9.38
N ASP A 134 -13.97 -10.04 -9.43
CA ASP A 134 -15.06 -9.08 -9.26
C ASP A 134 -15.11 -8.66 -7.79
N VAL A 135 -14.74 -7.41 -7.54
CA VAL A 135 -14.43 -6.88 -6.19
C VAL A 135 -15.49 -5.89 -5.68
N GLY A 136 -16.47 -5.49 -6.50
CA GLY A 136 -17.55 -4.59 -6.07
C GLY A 136 -17.11 -3.20 -5.55
N ILE A 137 -15.86 -2.79 -5.75
CA ILE A 137 -15.28 -1.54 -5.23
C ILE A 137 -15.91 -0.28 -5.84
N ILE A 138 -16.49 -0.39 -7.04
CA ILE A 138 -17.17 0.71 -7.72
C ILE A 138 -18.57 0.22 -8.12
N MET A 139 -19.59 1.06 -7.93
CA MET A 139 -20.97 0.76 -8.30
C MET A 139 -21.25 0.98 -9.79
N ASP A 140 -20.67 0.15 -10.65
CA ASP A 140 -20.97 0.14 -12.09
C ASP A 140 -20.81 -1.29 -12.64
N SER A 141 -20.99 -1.50 -13.94
CA SER A 141 -20.75 -2.79 -14.58
C SER A 141 -19.28 -3.19 -14.51
N ASP A 142 -19.02 -4.46 -14.25
CA ASP A 142 -17.67 -5.04 -14.07
C ASP A 142 -16.71 -4.68 -15.20
N ASP A 143 -17.16 -4.69 -16.46
CA ASP A 143 -16.34 -4.33 -17.63
C ASP A 143 -15.78 -2.90 -17.54
N LYS A 144 -16.60 -1.94 -17.10
CA LYS A 144 -16.17 -0.54 -16.93
C LYS A 144 -15.23 -0.41 -15.74
N VAL A 145 -15.55 -1.09 -14.64
CA VAL A 145 -14.73 -1.08 -13.43
C VAL A 145 -13.35 -1.65 -13.74
N ALA A 146 -13.28 -2.82 -14.36
CA ALA A 146 -12.04 -3.45 -14.80
C ALA A 146 -11.25 -2.56 -15.76
N THR A 147 -11.92 -1.94 -16.73
CA THR A 147 -11.28 -0.99 -17.66
C THR A 147 -10.68 0.21 -16.93
N TYR A 148 -11.42 0.78 -15.98
CA TYR A 148 -10.99 1.94 -15.21
C TYR A 148 -9.80 1.63 -14.32
N LEU A 149 -9.86 0.57 -13.52
CA LEU A 149 -8.76 0.15 -12.64
C LEU A 149 -7.52 -0.19 -13.46
N LYS A 150 -7.66 -0.96 -14.54
CA LYS A 150 -6.56 -1.26 -15.45
C LYS A 150 -5.93 0.00 -16.05
N ASN A 151 -6.73 1.02 -16.36
CA ASN A 151 -6.21 2.30 -16.84
C ASN A 151 -5.41 3.02 -15.76
N ILE A 152 -5.88 3.03 -14.49
CA ILE A 152 -5.10 3.59 -13.37
C ILE A 152 -3.76 2.85 -13.25
N ASP A 153 -3.76 1.52 -13.29
CA ASP A 153 -2.53 0.74 -13.20
C ASP A 153 -1.56 1.03 -14.35
N ASN A 154 -2.06 1.10 -15.59
CA ASN A 154 -1.26 1.47 -16.76
C ASN A 154 -0.59 2.86 -16.63
N LEU A 155 -1.26 3.80 -15.96
CA LEU A 155 -0.75 5.17 -15.78
C LEU A 155 0.29 5.26 -14.66
N TRP A 156 0.14 4.45 -13.60
CA TRP A 156 0.87 4.65 -12.34
C TRP A 156 1.81 3.51 -11.97
N ASN A 157 1.71 2.36 -12.66
CA ASN A 157 2.44 1.12 -12.39
C ASN A 157 2.33 0.76 -10.90
N LEU A 158 1.12 0.37 -10.47
CA LEU A 158 0.81 0.11 -9.07
C LEU A 158 1.58 -1.11 -8.53
N GLY A 159 1.57 -1.29 -7.22
CA GLY A 159 2.33 -2.34 -6.57
C GLY A 159 3.77 -1.94 -6.26
N PHE A 160 4.60 -2.97 -6.06
CA PHE A 160 6.02 -2.78 -5.73
C PHE A 160 6.83 -2.44 -6.99
N ASN A 161 7.56 -1.34 -6.92
CA ASN A 161 8.45 -0.87 -7.97
C ASN A 161 9.88 -0.79 -7.44
N GLN A 162 10.85 -1.34 -8.17
CA GLN A 162 12.25 -1.12 -7.81
C GLN A 162 12.58 0.37 -7.88
N TYR A 163 13.18 0.91 -6.81
CA TYR A 163 13.63 2.29 -6.82
C TYR A 163 14.91 2.40 -7.66
N VAL A 164 14.84 3.17 -8.75
CA VAL A 164 16.01 3.56 -9.53
C VAL A 164 16.37 4.98 -9.13
N GLN A 165 17.49 5.13 -8.42
CA GLN A 165 18.01 6.45 -8.07
C GLN A 165 18.26 7.24 -9.37
N PRO A 166 17.70 8.45 -9.53
CA PRO A 166 18.03 9.30 -10.66
C PRO A 166 19.53 9.61 -10.61
N ARG A 167 20.28 9.28 -11.67
CA ARG A 167 21.70 9.57 -11.79
C ARG A 167 22.01 10.18 -13.14
N LYS A 168 23.07 10.99 -13.18
CA LYS A 168 23.74 11.30 -14.44
C LYS A 168 24.50 10.06 -14.90
N GLU A 169 24.52 9.80 -16.20
CA GLU A 169 25.33 8.72 -16.77
C GLU A 169 26.78 8.81 -16.28
N GLY A 170 27.32 7.70 -15.75
CA GLY A 170 28.70 7.61 -15.27
C GLY A 170 28.92 7.80 -13.76
N GLU A 171 27.90 8.12 -12.97
CA GLU A 171 28.07 8.25 -11.51
C GLU A 171 27.88 6.91 -10.76
N SER A 172 28.88 6.56 -9.94
CA SER A 172 28.84 5.40 -9.04
C SER A 172 27.78 5.57 -7.94
N LEU A 173 27.21 4.44 -7.49
CA LEU A 173 26.38 4.36 -6.29
C LEU A 173 27.13 4.94 -5.08
N ILE A 174 26.66 6.07 -4.55
CA ILE A 174 27.07 6.51 -3.20
C ILE A 174 26.28 5.66 -2.22
N VAL A 175 26.83 4.51 -1.82
CA VAL A 175 26.31 3.75 -0.67
C VAL A 175 26.97 4.33 0.58
N PRO A 176 26.21 4.93 1.52
CA PRO A 176 26.78 5.33 2.79
C PRO A 176 27.43 4.11 3.44
N PRO A 177 28.63 4.23 4.03
CA PRO A 177 29.22 3.13 4.77
C PRO A 177 28.24 2.69 5.85
N LEU A 178 28.02 1.38 5.98
CA LEU A 178 27.24 0.84 7.09
C LEU A 178 27.79 1.40 8.40
N PRO A 179 26.92 1.75 9.38
CA PRO A 179 27.37 2.15 10.70
C PRO A 179 28.31 1.07 11.23
N GLN A 180 29.56 1.44 11.53
CA GLN A 180 30.48 0.51 12.16
C GLN A 180 29.91 0.13 13.51
N SER A 181 29.82 -1.18 13.80
CA SER A 181 29.48 -1.66 15.13
C SER A 181 30.37 -0.95 16.16
N PRO A 182 29.83 -0.46 17.28
CA PRO A 182 30.66 0.12 18.32
C PRO A 182 31.71 -0.93 18.72
N PRO A 183 32.97 -0.52 18.97
CA PRO A 183 33.99 -1.44 19.45
C PRO A 183 33.45 -2.16 20.68
N SER A 184 33.59 -3.49 20.70
CA SER A 184 33.16 -4.32 21.82
C SER A 184 33.64 -3.71 23.13
N PRO A 185 32.79 -3.57 24.16
CA PRO A 185 33.23 -3.05 25.44
C PRO A 185 34.39 -3.92 25.93
N PHE A 186 35.50 -3.27 26.30
CA PHE A 186 36.67 -3.92 26.87
C PHE A 186 36.24 -4.90 27.97
N PRO A 187 36.87 -6.08 28.08
CA PRO A 187 36.55 -7.00 29.16
C PRO A 187 36.72 -6.31 30.51
N PRO A 188 35.84 -6.53 31.48
CA PRO A 188 35.91 -5.87 32.77
C PRO A 188 37.26 -6.20 33.42
N THR A 189 38.05 -5.17 33.70
CA THR A 189 39.22 -5.28 34.57
C THR A 189 38.73 -5.66 35.96
N PHE A 190 38.84 -6.93 36.31
CA PHE A 190 38.75 -7.39 37.69
C PHE A 190 39.94 -6.78 38.44
N PHE A 191 39.68 -5.74 39.24
CA PHE A 191 40.61 -5.33 40.29
C PHE A 191 40.64 -6.44 41.34
N LYS A 192 41.86 -6.93 41.62
CA LYS A 192 42.17 -7.87 42.71
C LYS A 192 42.15 -7.14 44.05
#